data_AF-A0A2X3ESI6-F1
#
_entry.id   AF-A0A2X3ESI6-F1
#
_cell.length_a   1.000
_cell.length_b   1.000
_cell.length_c   1.000
_cell.angle_alpha   90.00
_cell.angle_beta   90.00
_cell.angle_gamma   90.00
#
_symmetry.space_group_name_H-M   'P 1'
#
loop_
_entity.id
_entity.type
_entity.pdbx_description
1 polymer ?
#
loop_
_entity_poly.entity_id
_entity_poly.type
_entity_poly.pdbx_seq_one_letter_code
_entity_poly.pdbx_strand_id
1 'polypeptide(L)'
;MVSARLDDVANFLPARLSWLLLSLAAVLCREDGARALRTGWRDRYQHSSPNWRLAGSDRRRRAGIRLGGPNDYFGQRVEKPWIGDAVRDIAVDDISRTIRLMWVASSLALALFIGVRYWLVGAA
;
A
#
# COMPACT_ATOMS: atom_id res chain seq x y z
N MET A 1 16.43 8.05 16.95
CA MET A 1 15.99 8.39 15.56
C MET A 1 16.80 7.70 14.45
N VAL A 2 17.93 7.02 14.72
CA VAL A 2 18.70 6.30 13.70
C VAL A 2 17.98 5.04 13.16
N SER A 3 17.30 4.30 14.03
CA SER A 3 16.61 3.05 13.66
C SER A 3 15.49 3.27 12.62
N ALA A 4 14.69 4.34 12.76
CA ALA A 4 13.59 4.63 11.82
C ALA A 4 14.09 4.93 10.39
N ARG A 5 15.22 5.62 10.27
CA ARG A 5 15.81 5.92 8.94
C ARG A 5 16.44 4.68 8.30
N LEU A 6 17.02 3.80 9.10
CA LEU A 6 17.64 2.57 8.59
C LEU A 6 16.56 1.58 8.12
N ASP A 7 15.46 1.48 8.85
CA ASP A 7 14.27 0.72 8.45
C ASP A 7 13.67 1.28 7.16
N ASP A 8 13.62 2.61 7.01
CA ASP A 8 13.16 3.24 5.77
C ASP A 8 14.06 2.91 4.56
N VAL A 9 15.37 2.75 4.74
CA VAL A 9 16.27 2.34 3.66
C VAL A 9 16.06 0.87 3.29
N ALA A 10 15.99 -0.01 4.29
CA ALA A 10 15.75 -1.44 4.06
C ALA A 10 14.40 -1.70 3.36
N ASN A 11 13.37 -0.94 3.73
CA ASN A 11 12.03 -1.06 3.18
C ASN A 11 11.83 -0.29 1.86
N PHE A 12 12.85 0.38 1.33
CA PHE A 12 12.75 1.17 0.09
C PHE A 12 12.41 0.32 -1.14
N LEU A 13 13.08 -0.84 -1.30
CA LEU A 13 12.84 -1.77 -2.39
C LEU A 13 11.55 -2.59 -2.16
N PRO A 14 11.34 -3.20 -0.98
CA PRO A 14 10.12 -3.94 -0.65
C PRO A 14 8.85 -3.10 -0.80
N ALA A 15 8.87 -1.83 -0.43
CA ALA A 15 7.69 -0.96 -0.52
C ALA A 15 7.26 -0.72 -1.98
N ARG A 16 8.23 -0.53 -2.90
CA ARG A 16 7.95 -0.35 -4.34
C ARG A 16 7.42 -1.63 -4.97
N LEU A 17 8.01 -2.77 -4.63
CA LEU A 17 7.53 -4.06 -5.11
C LEU A 17 6.11 -4.32 -4.60
N SER A 18 5.86 -4.06 -3.32
CA SER A 18 4.54 -4.22 -2.71
C SER A 18 3.48 -3.35 -3.39
N TRP A 19 3.82 -2.12 -3.75
CA TRP A 19 2.93 -1.24 -4.50
C TRP A 19 2.58 -1.78 -5.89
N LEU A 20 3.57 -2.24 -6.66
CA LEU A 20 3.32 -2.85 -7.96
C LEU A 20 2.44 -4.10 -7.85
N LEU A 21 2.72 -4.96 -6.87
CA LEU A 21 1.95 -6.19 -6.63
C LEU A 21 0.52 -5.90 -6.15
N LEU A 22 0.32 -4.88 -5.31
CA LEU A 22 -1.02 -4.44 -4.89
C LEU A 22 -1.82 -3.83 -6.04
N SER A 23 -1.16 -3.06 -6.91
CA SER A 23 -1.78 -2.49 -8.10
C SER A 23 -2.17 -3.57 -9.09
N LEU A 24 -1.31 -4.60 -9.29
CA LEU A 24 -1.64 -5.78 -10.08
C LEU A 24 -2.78 -6.58 -9.46
N ALA A 25 -2.76 -6.80 -8.13
CA ALA A 25 -3.83 -7.46 -7.41
C ALA A 25 -5.17 -6.72 -7.54
N ALA A 26 -5.15 -5.39 -7.61
CA ALA A 26 -6.35 -4.58 -7.88
C ALA A 26 -6.91 -4.85 -9.27
N VAL A 27 -6.07 -4.90 -10.30
CA VAL A 27 -6.50 -5.28 -11.67
C VAL A 27 -7.12 -6.68 -11.68
N LEU A 28 -6.47 -7.66 -11.04
CA LEU A 28 -6.97 -9.05 -10.97
C LEU A 28 -8.29 -9.17 -10.20
N CYS A 29 -8.49 -8.33 -9.19
CA CYS A 29 -9.77 -8.24 -8.46
C CYS A 29 -10.87 -7.47 -9.24
N ARG A 30 -10.65 -7.16 -10.52
CA ARG A 30 -11.52 -6.35 -11.40
C ARG A 30 -11.75 -4.93 -10.89
N GLU A 31 -10.73 -4.34 -10.29
CA GLU A 31 -10.81 -3.03 -9.68
C GLU A 31 -9.75 -2.09 -10.28
N ASP A 32 -9.84 -0.81 -9.94
CA ASP A 32 -9.27 0.29 -10.71
C ASP A 32 -7.75 0.49 -10.47
N GLY A 33 -6.94 -0.50 -10.88
CA GLY A 33 -5.49 -0.55 -10.60
C GLY A 33 -4.68 0.62 -11.16
N ALA A 34 -5.10 1.21 -12.29
CA ALA A 34 -4.44 2.39 -12.86
C ALA A 34 -4.58 3.65 -11.96
N ARG A 35 -5.70 3.78 -11.25
CA ARG A 35 -5.92 4.84 -10.26
C ARG A 35 -5.11 4.62 -8.99
N ALA A 36 -4.88 3.36 -8.63
CA ALA A 36 -4.08 2.93 -7.49
C ALA A 36 -2.61 3.36 -7.69
N LEU A 37 -2.03 3.00 -8.84
CA LEU A 37 -0.69 3.45 -9.28
C LEU A 37 -0.56 4.99 -9.27
N ARG A 38 -1.44 5.70 -9.98
CA ARG A 38 -1.30 7.16 -10.15
C ARG A 38 -1.27 7.92 -8.81
N THR A 39 -1.89 7.37 -7.78
CA THR A 39 -2.02 8.04 -6.48
C THR A 39 -0.96 7.62 -5.49
N GLY A 40 -0.54 6.35 -5.50
CA GLY A 40 0.69 5.96 -4.82
C GLY A 40 1.86 6.85 -5.26
N TRP A 41 1.91 7.22 -6.55
CA TRP A 41 2.87 8.19 -7.06
C TRP A 41 2.61 9.63 -6.57
N ARG A 42 1.38 10.14 -6.66
CA ARG A 42 1.01 11.53 -6.27
C ARG A 42 1.23 11.81 -4.78
N ASP A 43 0.82 10.86 -3.94
CA ASP A 43 0.64 11.08 -2.51
C ASP A 43 1.84 10.62 -1.68
N ARG A 44 2.90 10.07 -2.30
CA ARG A 44 4.06 9.44 -1.63
C ARG A 44 4.74 10.28 -0.54
N TYR A 45 4.65 11.61 -0.58
CA TYR A 45 5.36 12.51 0.34
C TYR A 45 4.58 12.98 1.56
N GLN A 46 3.27 12.69 1.67
CA GLN A 46 2.48 13.25 2.76
C GLN A 46 2.41 12.35 4.02
N HIS A 47 3.30 11.35 4.17
CA HIS A 47 3.50 10.64 5.44
C HIS A 47 4.96 10.75 5.87
N SER A 48 5.20 10.62 7.17
CA SER A 48 6.53 10.74 7.77
C SER A 48 7.52 9.69 7.25
N SER A 49 7.03 8.52 6.82
CA SER A 49 7.83 7.51 6.10
C SER A 49 7.47 7.50 4.61
N PRO A 50 8.47 7.55 3.71
CA PRO A 50 8.28 7.44 2.26
C PRO A 50 7.80 6.04 1.82
N ASN A 51 7.94 5.03 2.67
CA ASN A 51 7.60 3.63 2.35
C ASN A 51 6.14 3.27 2.68
N TRP A 52 5.57 3.89 3.71
CA TRP A 52 4.22 3.62 4.20
C TRP A 52 3.13 3.78 3.12
N ARG A 53 3.26 4.79 2.27
CA ARG A 53 2.14 5.18 1.40
C ARG A 53 1.96 4.27 0.19
N LEU A 54 3.02 3.65 -0.30
CA LEU A 54 3.03 2.76 -1.48
C LEU A 54 2.16 1.50 -1.27
N ALA A 55 2.13 0.94 -0.05
CA ALA A 55 1.27 -0.20 0.28
C ALA A 55 -0.13 0.21 0.80
N GLY A 56 -0.28 1.42 1.37
CA GLY A 56 -1.52 1.90 1.97
C GLY A 56 -2.46 2.67 1.03
N SER A 57 -1.93 3.32 -0.02
CA SER A 57 -2.70 4.16 -0.96
C SER A 57 -3.60 3.35 -1.89
N ASP A 58 -3.16 2.15 -2.30
CA ASP A 58 -3.92 1.28 -3.20
C ASP A 58 -5.23 0.78 -2.57
N ARG A 59 -5.22 0.49 -1.27
CA ARG A 59 -6.40 0.06 -0.51
C ARG A 59 -7.39 1.21 -0.28
N ARG A 60 -6.88 2.39 0.07
CA ARG A 60 -7.69 3.59 0.38
C ARG A 60 -8.43 4.15 -0.81
N ARG A 61 -7.84 4.07 -2.00
CA ARG A 61 -8.41 4.73 -3.19
C ARG A 61 -9.37 3.87 -4.00
N ARG A 62 -9.31 2.55 -3.86
CA ARG A 62 -10.31 1.61 -4.39
C ARG A 62 -11.70 1.86 -3.80
N ALA A 63 -11.75 2.33 -2.56
CA ALA A 63 -12.98 2.71 -1.90
C ALA A 63 -13.34 4.18 -2.09
N GLY A 64 -12.48 5.04 -2.66
CA GLY A 64 -12.77 6.48 -2.74
C GLY A 64 -12.90 7.14 -1.35
N ILE A 65 -12.24 6.56 -0.34
CA ILE A 65 -12.34 6.98 1.05
C ILE A 65 -11.10 7.77 1.46
N ARG A 66 -11.32 8.74 2.34
CA ARG A 66 -10.25 9.52 2.96
C ARG A 66 -9.90 8.88 4.30
N LEU A 67 -8.63 8.50 4.48
CA LEU A 67 -8.17 7.94 5.75
C LEU A 67 -6.94 8.71 6.24
N GLY A 68 -6.77 8.81 7.56
CA GLY A 68 -5.84 9.72 8.21
C GLY A 68 -6.62 10.86 8.87
N GLY A 69 -6.11 12.08 8.81
CA GLY A 69 -6.73 13.22 9.48
C GLY A 69 -6.27 13.39 10.93
N PRO A 70 -6.79 14.42 11.62
CA PRO A 70 -6.40 14.74 12.98
C PRO A 70 -6.74 13.58 13.93
N ASN A 71 -5.74 13.15 14.70
CA ASN A 71 -5.89 12.15 15.74
C ASN A 71 -5.57 12.78 17.09
N ASP A 72 -6.35 12.47 18.11
CA ASP A 72 -6.00 12.80 19.49
C ASP A 72 -5.09 11.72 20.07
N TYR A 73 -3.87 12.10 20.41
CA TYR A 73 -2.92 11.27 21.13
C TYR A 73 -2.66 11.90 22.49
N PHE A 74 -2.93 11.17 23.58
CA PHE A 74 -2.67 11.63 24.94
C PHE A 74 -3.28 13.02 25.25
N GLY A 75 -4.46 13.31 24.71
CA GLY A 75 -5.14 14.61 24.86
C GLY A 75 -4.57 15.74 24.00
N GLN A 76 -3.58 15.46 23.15
CA GLN A 76 -3.07 16.41 22.16
C GLN A 76 -3.57 16.05 20.77
N ARG A 77 -4.24 17.01 20.14
CA ARG A 77 -4.69 16.89 18.76
C ARG A 77 -3.50 17.04 17.82
N VAL A 78 -3.11 15.93 17.20
CA VAL A 78 -2.06 15.91 16.19
C VAL A 78 -2.73 15.98 14.82
N GLU A 79 -2.60 17.13 14.15
CA GLU A 79 -3.04 17.27 12.77
C GLU A 79 -2.14 16.44 11.85
N LYS A 80 -2.75 15.49 11.15
CA LYS A 80 -2.08 14.71 10.11
C LYS A 80 -2.74 14.99 8.77
N PRO A 81 -1.96 15.10 7.69
CA PRO A 81 -2.52 15.26 6.37
C PRO A 81 -3.37 14.06 6.02
N TRP A 82 -4.52 14.34 5.44
CA TRP A 82 -5.40 13.32 4.92
C TRP A 82 -4.79 12.64 3.69
N ILE A 83 -5.05 11.34 3.55
CA ILE A 83 -4.51 10.52 2.47
C ILE A 83 -5.69 10.05 1.60
N GLY A 84 -5.58 10.23 0.28
CA GLY A 84 -6.64 9.88 -0.66
C GLY A 84 -7.70 10.97 -0.86
N ASP A 85 -8.74 10.65 -1.63
CA ASP A 85 -9.81 11.58 -2.01
C ASP A 85 -11.13 11.11 -1.38
N ALA A 86 -11.96 12.06 -0.92
CA ALA A 86 -13.27 11.79 -0.31
C ALA A 86 -14.36 11.66 -1.38
N VAL A 87 -14.31 10.61 -2.18
CA VAL A 87 -15.28 10.32 -3.25
C VAL A 87 -16.51 9.59 -2.70
N ARG A 88 -16.36 8.83 -1.61
CA ARG A 88 -17.45 8.16 -0.89
C ARG A 88 -17.07 7.94 0.59
N ASP A 89 -18.05 7.65 1.43
CA ASP A 89 -17.84 7.32 2.84
C ASP A 89 -17.31 5.91 3.07
N ILE A 90 -16.68 5.70 4.24
CA ILE A 90 -16.11 4.42 4.64
C ILE A 90 -17.22 3.41 4.91
N ALA A 91 -17.17 2.26 4.24
CA ALA A 91 -18.12 1.17 4.44
C ALA A 91 -17.43 -0.04 5.07
N VAL A 92 -18.17 -0.85 5.83
CA VAL A 92 -17.64 -2.08 6.46
C VAL A 92 -17.10 -3.07 5.42
N ASP A 93 -17.72 -3.12 4.23
CA ASP A 93 -17.28 -3.94 3.10
C ASP A 93 -15.85 -3.66 2.62
N ASP A 94 -15.32 -2.47 2.93
CA ASP A 94 -13.94 -2.10 2.57
C ASP A 94 -12.91 -2.95 3.30
N ILE A 95 -13.25 -3.48 4.47
CA ILE A 95 -12.41 -4.43 5.21
C ILE A 95 -12.25 -5.71 4.39
N SER A 96 -13.36 -6.33 3.98
CA SER A 96 -13.37 -7.56 3.19
C SER A 96 -12.68 -7.39 1.84
N ARG A 97 -12.93 -6.27 1.15
CA ARG A 97 -12.25 -5.92 -0.12
C ARG A 97 -10.75 -5.75 0.07
N THR A 98 -10.33 -5.13 1.17
CA THR A 98 -8.92 -4.93 1.53
C THR A 98 -8.23 -6.26 1.85
N ILE A 99 -8.90 -7.15 2.59
CA ILE A 99 -8.40 -8.49 2.90
C ILE A 99 -8.20 -9.29 1.61
N ARG A 100 -9.19 -9.27 0.70
CA ARG A 100 -9.06 -9.96 -0.60
C ARG A 100 -7.86 -9.46 -1.41
N LEU A 101 -7.63 -8.14 -1.46
CA LEU A 101 -6.44 -7.58 -2.11
C LEU A 101 -5.14 -8.07 -1.48
N MET A 102 -5.11 -8.11 -0.15
CA MET A 102 -3.94 -8.60 0.58
C MET A 102 -3.62 -10.03 0.17
N TRP A 103 -4.61 -10.92 0.18
CA TRP A 103 -4.42 -12.31 -0.22
C TRP A 103 -3.91 -12.43 -1.65
N VAL A 104 -4.52 -11.73 -2.62
CA VAL A 104 -4.07 -11.78 -4.02
C VAL A 104 -2.64 -11.23 -4.17
N ALA A 105 -2.31 -10.10 -3.54
CA ALA A 105 -0.97 -9.54 -3.59
C ALA A 105 0.07 -10.46 -2.93
N SER A 106 -0.26 -11.08 -1.79
CA SER A 106 0.61 -12.05 -1.11
C SER A 106 0.83 -13.30 -1.95
N SER A 107 -0.21 -13.82 -2.62
CA SER A 107 -0.07 -14.95 -3.54
C SER A 107 0.80 -14.60 -4.75
N LEU A 108 0.66 -13.40 -5.32
CA LEU A 108 1.51 -12.91 -6.39
C LEU A 108 2.97 -12.79 -5.95
N ALA A 109 3.22 -12.25 -4.75
CA ALA A 109 4.55 -12.15 -4.18
C ALA A 109 5.18 -13.54 -4.01
N LEU A 110 4.42 -14.49 -3.46
CA LEU A 110 4.86 -15.86 -3.26
C LEU A 110 5.21 -16.53 -4.61
N ALA A 111 4.35 -16.41 -5.61
CA ALA A 111 4.60 -16.95 -6.95
C ALA A 111 5.85 -16.33 -7.59
N LEU A 112 6.04 -15.01 -7.45
CA LEU A 112 7.23 -14.32 -7.93
C LEU A 112 8.50 -14.86 -7.27
N PHE A 113 8.52 -15.01 -5.94
CA PHE A 113 9.70 -15.50 -5.22
C PHE A 113 10.00 -16.97 -5.52
N ILE A 114 8.98 -17.82 -5.67
CA ILE A 114 9.14 -19.20 -6.11
C ILE A 114 9.74 -19.24 -7.52
N GLY A 115 9.23 -18.43 -8.45
CA GLY A 115 9.75 -18.35 -9.82
C GLY A 115 11.20 -17.88 -9.87
N VAL A 116 11.55 -16.83 -9.11
CA VAL A 116 12.92 -16.33 -8.98
C VAL A 116 13.84 -17.42 -8.39
N ARG A 117 13.39 -18.10 -7.33
CA ARG A 117 14.16 -19.18 -6.70
C ARG A 117 14.37 -20.34 -7.67
N TYR A 118 13.34 -20.75 -8.40
CA TYR A 118 13.44 -21.82 -9.40
C TYR A 118 14.41 -21.43 -10.52
N TRP A 119 14.35 -20.20 -11.01
CA TRP A 119 15.28 -19.72 -12.03
C TRP A 119 16.73 -19.71 -11.54
N LEU A 120 16.98 -19.24 -10.31
CA LEU A 120 18.34 -19.20 -9.74
C LEU A 120 18.95 -20.58 -9.44
N VAL A 121 18.13 -21.61 -9.19
CA VAL A 121 18.60 -22.96 -8.87
C VAL A 121 18.59 -23.88 -10.08
N GLY A 122 17.57 -23.76 -10.93
CA GLY A 122 17.40 -24.58 -12.12
C GLY A 122 18.21 -24.08 -13.32
N ALA A 123 18.76 -22.86 -13.27
CA ALA A 123 19.74 -22.36 -14.24
C ALA A 123 21.20 -22.58 -13.81
N ALA A 124 21.45 -23.33 -12.73
CA ALA A 124 22.75 -23.85 -12.32
C ALA A 124 22.86 -25.33 -12.70
#